data_AF-A0A944Y9C3-F1
#
_entry.id   AF-A0A944Y9C3-F1
#
_cell.length_a   1.000
_cell.length_b   1.000
_cell.length_c   1.000
_cell.angle_alpha   90.00
_cell.angle_beta   90.00
_cell.angle_gamma   90.00
#
_symmetry.space_group_name_H-M   'P 1'
#
loop_
_entity.id
_entity.type
_entity.pdbx_description
1 polymer ?
#
loop_
_entity_poly.entity_id
_entity_poly.type
_entity_poly.pdbx_seq_one_letter_code
_entity_poly.pdbx_strand_id
1 'polypeptide(L)' 'MSGSEESFSELAKHLDYTLLKPDATLQEIKARCQEAAELGLYGVTVHSSRVVAAALV' A
#
# COMPACT_ATOMS: atom_id res chain seq x y z
N MET A 1 -22.95 15.95 -10.81
CA MET A 1 -21.48 16.09 -10.94
C MET A 1 -20.89 14.78 -10.45
N SER A 2 -20.62 13.83 -11.34
CA SER A 2 -20.36 12.43 -10.97
C SER A 2 -19.20 11.79 -11.74
N GLY A 3 -18.27 12.59 -12.27
CA GLY A 3 -17.22 12.11 -13.19
C GLY A 3 -15.84 11.86 -12.56
N SER A 4 -15.58 12.32 -11.32
CA SER A 4 -14.22 12.33 -10.76
C SER A 4 -13.99 11.34 -9.62
N GLU A 5 -14.94 11.14 -8.73
CA GLU A 5 -14.75 10.32 -7.51
C GLU A 5 -14.80 8.80 -7.76
N GLU A 6 -15.67 8.34 -8.67
CA GLU A 6 -15.65 6.93 -9.12
C GLU A 6 -14.30 6.55 -9.73
N SER A 7 -13.60 7.50 -10.39
CA SER A 7 -12.33 7.19 -11.06
C SER A 7 -11.20 6.89 -10.09
N PHE A 8 -11.15 7.56 -8.92
CA PHE A 8 -10.05 7.36 -7.97
C PHE A 8 -10.22 6.06 -7.17
N SER A 9 -11.43 5.79 -6.67
CA SER A 9 -11.70 4.56 -5.94
C SER A 9 -11.56 3.32 -6.84
N GLU A 10 -11.93 3.42 -8.12
CA GLU A 10 -11.74 2.31 -9.05
C GLU A 10 -10.26 2.14 -9.43
N LEU A 11 -9.53 3.25 -9.63
CA LEU A 11 -8.10 3.20 -9.88
C LEU A 11 -7.31 2.62 -8.69
N ALA A 12 -7.69 2.95 -7.46
CA ALA A 12 -7.03 2.49 -6.23
C ALA A 12 -6.91 0.96 -6.19
N LYS A 13 -7.96 0.24 -6.60
CA LYS A 13 -8.01 -1.23 -6.65
C LYS A 13 -7.01 -1.87 -7.63
N HIS A 14 -6.31 -1.06 -8.44
CA HIS A 14 -5.30 -1.49 -9.40
C HIS A 14 -3.89 -1.01 -9.06
N LEU A 15 -3.71 -0.39 -7.89
CA LEU A 15 -2.44 0.17 -7.46
C LEU A 15 -1.92 -0.55 -6.22
N ASP A 16 -0.60 -0.72 -6.16
CA ASP A 16 0.11 -1.14 -4.96
C ASP A 16 0.94 0.01 -4.41
N TYR A 17 0.97 0.13 -3.08
CA TYR A 17 1.92 1.01 -2.43
C TYR A 17 3.33 0.41 -2.50
N THR A 18 4.25 1.05 -3.22
CA THR A 18 5.62 0.54 -3.36
C THR A 18 6.56 1.09 -2.29
N LEU A 19 7.16 0.19 -1.49
CA LEU A 19 8.21 0.48 -0.51
C LEU A 19 9.42 -0.46 -0.73
N LEU A 20 10.30 -0.06 -1.64
CA LEU A 20 11.53 -0.79 -1.99
C LEU A 20 12.81 -0.07 -1.53
N LYS A 21 12.67 0.82 -0.55
CA LYS A 21 13.80 1.47 0.12
C LYS A 21 14.59 0.41 0.92
N PRO A 22 15.91 0.27 0.73
CA PRO A 22 16.68 -0.83 1.34
C PRO A 22 16.72 -0.76 2.87
N ASP A 23 16.68 0.45 3.41
CA ASP A 23 16.69 0.78 4.84
C ASP A 23 15.27 1.03 5.40
N ALA A 24 14.22 0.61 4.69
CA ALA A 24 12.85 0.65 5.21
C ALA A 24 12.75 -0.12 6.54
N THR A 25 12.31 0.59 7.56
CA THR A 25 12.10 0.08 8.91
C THR A 25 10.78 -0.69 9.01
N LEU A 26 10.63 -1.50 10.07
CA LEU A 26 9.36 -2.20 10.34
C LEU A 26 8.20 -1.23 10.60
N GLN A 27 8.49 -0.08 11.21
CA GLN A 27 7.50 0.97 11.46
C GLN A 27 7.04 1.62 10.16
N GLU A 28 7.96 1.88 9.22
CA GLU A 28 7.59 2.36 7.88
C GLU A 28 6.76 1.33 7.13
N ILE A 29 7.14 0.04 7.15
CA ILE A 29 6.35 -1.03 6.52
C ILE A 29 4.92 -1.04 7.07
N LYS A 30 4.77 -1.00 8.41
CA LYS A 30 3.46 -0.95 9.06
C LYS A 30 2.65 0.26 8.63
N ALA A 31 3.25 1.46 8.66
CA ALA A 31 2.59 2.69 8.27
C ALA A 31 2.12 2.65 6.81
N ARG A 32 2.93 2.08 5.90
CA ARG A 32 2.58 1.96 4.48
C ARG A 32 1.46 0.95 4.23
N CYS A 33 1.41 -0.16 4.98
CA CYS A 33 0.30 -1.09 4.88
C CYS A 33 -1.02 -0.45 5.34
N GLN A 34 -0.98 0.33 6.42
CA GLN A 34 -2.14 1.06 6.94
C GLN A 34 -2.62 2.12 5.94
N GLU A 35 -1.70 2.92 5.41
CA GLU A 35 -2.00 3.95 4.40
C GLU A 35 -2.58 3.34 3.12
N ALA A 36 -2.05 2.21 2.65
CA ALA A 36 -2.59 1.48 1.51
C ALA A 36 -4.04 1.02 1.75
N ALA A 37 -4.33 0.51 2.96
CA ALA A 37 -5.68 0.11 3.34
C ALA A 37 -6.65 1.29 3.44
N GLU A 38 -6.22 2.41 4.03
CA GLU A 38 -7.01 3.65 4.14
C GLU A 38 -7.35 4.24 2.76
N LEU A 39 -6.42 4.13 1.80
CA LEU A 39 -6.62 4.57 0.42
C LEU A 39 -7.40 3.57 -0.45
N GLY A 40 -7.68 2.36 0.05
CA GLY A 40 -8.35 1.31 -0.71
C GLY A 40 -7.50 0.74 -1.85
N LEU A 41 -6.18 0.76 -1.69
CA LEU A 41 -5.25 0.18 -2.67
C LEU A 41 -5.38 -1.35 -2.71
N TYR A 42 -4.89 -1.96 -3.78
CA TYR A 42 -4.87 -3.42 -3.91
C TYR A 42 -3.96 -4.08 -2.86
N GLY A 43 -2.79 -3.47 -2.62
CA GLY A 43 -1.83 -4.00 -1.66
C GLY A 43 -0.58 -3.15 -1.52
N VAL A 44 0.50 -3.82 -1.10
CA VAL A 44 1.82 -3.22 -0.93
C VAL A 44 2.87 -4.06 -1.66
N THR A 45 3.81 -3.38 -2.31
CA THR A 45 5.02 -4.00 -2.88
C THR A 45 6.19 -3.70 -1.96
N VAL A 46 6.74 -4.75 -1.34
CA VAL A 46 7.90 -4.68 -0.45
C VAL A 46 9.00 -5.64 -0.90
N HIS A 47 10.23 -5.43 -0.42
CA HIS A 47 11.30 -6.41 -0.65
C HIS A 47 10.91 -7.78 -0.08
N SER A 48 11.28 -8.87 -0.75
CA SER A 48 10.86 -10.24 -0.38
C SER A 48 11.17 -10.61 1.07
N SER A 49 12.32 -10.16 1.61
CA SER A 49 12.69 -10.36 3.01
C SER A 49 11.79 -9.65 4.03
N ARG A 50 10.88 -8.78 3.58
CA ARG A 50 9.96 -7.99 4.40
C ARG A 50 8.51 -8.48 4.32
N VAL A 51 8.21 -9.46 3.46
CA VAL A 51 6.84 -10.00 3.29
C VAL A 51 6.26 -10.51 4.61
N VAL A 52 7.06 -11.20 5.43
CA VAL A 52 6.62 -11.67 6.76
C VAL A 52 6.27 -10.51 7.68
N ALA A 53 7.05 -9.43 7.65
CA ALA A 53 6.76 -8.25 8.47
C ALA A 53 5.47 -7.55 8.02
N ALA A 54 5.23 -7.46 6.70
CA ALA A 54 4.01 -6.86 6.15
C ALA A 54 2.76 -7.70 6.45
N ALA A 55 2.88 -9.04 6.46
CA ALA A 55 1.76 -9.95 6.77
C ALA A 55 1.34 -9.98 8.25
N LEU A 56 2.08 -9.33 9.15
CA LEU A 56 1.77 -9.24 10.59
C LEU A 56 1.07 -7.92 10.97
N VAL A 57 0.82 -7.05 9.99
CA VAL A 57 0.17 -5.75 10.16
C VAL A 57 -1.33 -5.89 9.97
#